data_AF-A0AAD5SH69-F1
#
_entry.id   AF-A0AAD5SH69-F1
#
_cell.length_a   1.000
_cell.length_b   1.000
_cell.length_c   1.000
_cell.angle_alpha   90.00
_cell.angle_beta   90.00
_cell.angle_gamma   90.00
#
_symmetry.space_group_name_H-M   'P 1'
#
loop_
_entity.id
_entity.type
_entity.pdbx_description
1 polymer ?
#
loop_
_entity_poly.entity_id
_entity_poly.type
_entity_poly.pdbx_seq_one_letter_code
_entity_poly.pdbx_strand_id
1 'polypeptide(L)'
;MGRRYLLDSNQQLKDYTLFYVGAESLTLNSILMTHTGCPVFSFDPKTNVAREESGKVNRLLNRRYYMLQQAKDASVIGIVVGTLGAASYMSVIKDLKRLIIASGKKPYLLAVGKPNPAKLGNFLEIDCFVLVACSENSLLDSREFLRPIVTPFELELALSKEHEWNGTYETDLTVLAPRMREDAD
;
A
#
# COMPACT_ATOMS: atom_id res chain seq x y z
N MET A 1 1.38 -10.63 -13.75
CA MET A 1 1.12 -10.34 -15.20
C MET A 1 0.88 -8.85 -15.35
N GLY A 2 1.92 -8.10 -15.74
CA GLY A 2 1.85 -6.64 -15.89
C GLY A 2 1.24 -6.21 -17.22
N ARG A 3 0.32 -5.25 -17.19
CA ARG A 3 -0.19 -4.57 -18.38
C ARG A 3 0.91 -3.64 -18.91
N ARG A 4 1.11 -3.59 -20.22
CA ARG A 4 2.07 -2.69 -20.87
C ARG A 4 1.31 -1.69 -21.72
N TYR A 5 1.70 -0.43 -21.64
CA TYR A 5 1.15 0.67 -22.42
C TYR A 5 2.28 1.26 -23.25
N LEU A 6 2.00 1.49 -24.53
CA LEU A 6 2.91 2.25 -25.38
C LEU A 6 2.53 3.71 -25.22
N LEU A 7 3.50 4.52 -24.78
CA LEU A 7 3.34 5.96 -24.63
C LEU A 7 4.03 6.64 -25.82
N ASP A 8 3.53 7.80 -26.21
CA ASP A 8 4.15 8.62 -27.24
C ASP A 8 5.51 9.14 -26.77
N SER A 9 6.38 9.46 -27.73
CA SER A 9 7.72 10.00 -27.44
C SER A 9 7.59 11.29 -26.63
N ASN A 10 8.31 11.39 -25.51
CA ASN A 10 8.25 12.48 -24.51
C ASN A 10 6.98 12.57 -23.64
N GLN A 11 6.07 11.59 -23.67
CA GLN A 11 4.91 11.56 -22.76
C GLN A 11 5.11 10.57 -21.61
N GLN A 12 4.63 10.94 -20.43
CA GLN A 12 4.61 10.13 -19.23
C GLN A 12 3.19 9.66 -18.95
N LEU A 13 3.04 8.58 -18.17
CA LEU A 13 1.72 8.02 -17.85
C LEU A 13 0.76 9.07 -17.24
N LYS A 14 1.29 10.02 -16.46
CA LYS A 14 0.53 11.12 -15.84
C LYS A 14 -0.12 12.08 -16.85
N ASP A 15 0.35 12.08 -18.09
CA ASP A 15 -0.18 12.94 -19.16
C ASP A 15 -1.44 12.33 -19.80
N TYR A 16 -1.80 11.10 -19.43
CA TYR A 16 -2.95 10.38 -19.96
C TYR A 16 -4.07 10.26 -18.92
N THR A 17 -5.26 9.88 -19.39
CA THR A 17 -6.39 9.46 -18.54
C THR A 17 -6.75 8.03 -18.89
N LEU A 18 -6.90 7.17 -17.89
CA LEU A 18 -7.32 5.79 -18.09
C LEU A 18 -8.84 5.68 -18.02
N PHE A 19 -9.44 5.05 -19.04
CA PHE A 19 -10.86 4.75 -19.06
C PHE A 19 -11.08 3.23 -19.06
N TYR A 20 -11.68 2.72 -17.99
CA TYR A 20 -11.96 1.30 -17.80
C TYR A 20 -13.42 0.99 -18.10
N VAL A 21 -13.66 0.01 -18.96
CA VAL A 21 -15.02 -0.49 -19.26
C VAL A 21 -15.25 -1.78 -18.50
N GLY A 22 -16.13 -1.73 -17.50
CA GLY A 22 -16.50 -2.84 -16.65
C GLY A 22 -16.93 -2.39 -15.25
N ALA A 23 -17.58 -3.29 -14.53
CA ALA A 23 -17.89 -3.09 -13.12
C ALA A 23 -16.63 -3.20 -12.24
N GLU A 24 -16.77 -2.81 -10.96
CA GLU A 24 -15.71 -2.95 -9.96
C GLU A 24 -15.22 -4.42 -9.89
N SER A 25 -13.93 -4.61 -10.09
CA SER A 25 -13.32 -5.93 -10.25
C SER A 25 -11.86 -5.92 -9.81
N LEU A 26 -11.27 -7.11 -9.66
CA LEU A 26 -9.84 -7.26 -9.39
C LEU A 26 -8.97 -6.58 -10.47
N THR A 27 -9.45 -6.56 -11.71
CA THR A 27 -8.77 -5.87 -12.81
C THR A 27 -8.74 -4.36 -12.59
N LEU A 28 -9.88 -3.76 -12.27
CA LEU A 28 -9.95 -2.32 -11.98
C LEU A 28 -9.09 -1.96 -10.77
N ASN A 29 -9.19 -2.73 -9.70
CA ASN A 29 -8.38 -2.56 -8.50
C ASN A 29 -6.88 -2.63 -8.78
N SER A 30 -6.45 -3.60 -9.59
CA SER A 30 -5.06 -3.71 -10.03
C SER A 30 -4.61 -2.47 -10.81
N ILE A 31 -5.45 -1.93 -11.70
CA ILE A 31 -5.14 -0.71 -12.45
C ILE A 31 -4.96 0.47 -11.48
N LEU A 32 -5.92 0.68 -10.59
CA LEU A 32 -5.89 1.77 -9.60
C LEU A 32 -4.65 1.73 -8.70
N MET A 33 -4.11 0.53 -8.43
CA MET A 33 -2.95 0.36 -7.57
C MET A 33 -1.61 0.45 -8.29
N THR A 34 -1.60 0.30 -9.62
CA THR A 34 -0.38 0.30 -10.44
C THR A 34 -0.24 1.53 -11.32
N HIS A 35 -1.32 2.28 -11.55
CA HIS A 35 -1.37 3.44 -12.44
C HIS A 35 -1.86 4.67 -11.68
N THR A 36 -1.11 5.00 -10.64
CA THR A 36 -1.53 5.97 -9.62
C THR A 36 -1.22 7.41 -10.01
N GLY A 37 -0.43 7.62 -11.07
CA GLY A 37 -0.06 8.94 -11.56
C GLY A 37 -1.05 9.58 -12.52
N CYS A 38 -2.13 8.89 -12.91
CA CYS A 38 -3.14 9.44 -13.82
C CYS A 38 -4.58 9.21 -13.33
N PRO A 39 -5.52 10.10 -13.70
CA PRO A 39 -6.93 9.89 -13.40
C PRO A 39 -7.46 8.60 -14.04
N VAL A 40 -8.26 7.85 -13.29
CA VAL A 40 -8.92 6.63 -13.75
C VAL A 40 -10.42 6.80 -13.67
N PHE A 41 -11.10 6.64 -14.80
CA PHE A 41 -12.56 6.60 -14.90
C PHE A 41 -13.01 5.18 -15.18
N SER A 42 -14.15 4.79 -14.62
CA SER A 42 -14.80 3.52 -14.95
C SER A 42 -16.20 3.74 -15.51
N PHE A 43 -16.63 2.85 -16.38
CA PHE A 43 -18.00 2.77 -16.87
C PHE A 43 -18.49 1.33 -16.78
N ASP A 44 -19.60 1.11 -16.08
CA ASP A 44 -20.26 -0.20 -15.99
C ASP A 44 -21.41 -0.28 -17.00
N PRO A 45 -21.28 -1.09 -18.08
CA PRO A 45 -22.33 -1.21 -19.10
C PRO A 45 -23.64 -1.80 -18.58
N LYS A 46 -23.63 -2.51 -17.44
CA LYS A 46 -24.83 -3.12 -16.87
C LYS A 46 -25.69 -2.10 -16.13
N THR A 47 -25.05 -1.14 -15.46
CA THR A 47 -25.72 -0.09 -14.69
C THR A 47 -25.78 1.23 -15.43
N ASN A 48 -25.04 1.37 -16.54
CA ASN A 48 -24.89 2.58 -17.34
C ASN A 48 -24.35 3.76 -16.52
N VAL A 49 -23.49 3.48 -15.54
CA VAL A 49 -22.89 4.47 -14.65
C VAL A 49 -21.42 4.66 -15.04
N ALA A 50 -21.05 5.91 -15.32
CA ALA A 50 -19.66 6.35 -15.40
C ALA A 50 -19.27 7.08 -14.12
N ARG A 51 -18.05 6.88 -13.63
CA ARG A 51 -17.53 7.57 -12.45
C ARG A 51 -16.02 7.71 -12.47
N GLU A 52 -15.51 8.72 -11.78
CA GLU A 52 -14.10 8.81 -11.44
C GLU A 52 -13.81 7.88 -10.26
N GLU A 53 -12.83 7.01 -10.42
CA GLU A 53 -12.39 6.11 -9.35
C GLU A 53 -11.46 6.88 -8.41
N SER A 54 -11.89 6.99 -7.16
CA SER A 54 -11.16 7.69 -6.10
C SER A 54 -11.29 6.96 -4.77
N GLY A 55 -10.54 7.38 -3.76
CA GLY A 55 -10.66 6.89 -2.39
C GLY A 55 -12.08 6.94 -1.80
N LYS A 56 -12.92 7.87 -2.25
CA LYS A 56 -14.30 8.03 -1.77
C LYS A 56 -15.29 7.09 -2.45
N VAL A 57 -15.00 6.71 -3.70
CA VAL A 57 -15.93 5.99 -4.58
C VAL A 57 -15.60 4.50 -4.64
N ASN A 58 -14.31 4.16 -4.69
CA ASN A 58 -13.83 2.80 -4.81
C ASN A 58 -13.72 2.13 -3.43
N ARG A 59 -14.32 0.94 -3.26
CA ARG A 59 -14.35 0.26 -1.95
C ARG A 59 -12.96 -0.20 -1.50
N LEU A 60 -12.10 -0.60 -2.42
CA LEU A 60 -10.72 -0.97 -2.09
C LEU A 60 -9.96 0.24 -1.57
N LEU A 61 -9.97 1.35 -2.29
CA LEU A 61 -9.22 2.55 -1.91
C LEU A 61 -9.71 3.12 -0.57
N ASN A 62 -11.03 3.20 -0.35
CA ASN A 62 -11.59 3.64 0.94
C ASN A 62 -11.11 2.74 2.09
N ARG A 63 -11.10 1.43 1.86
CA ARG A 63 -10.63 0.46 2.86
C ARG A 63 -9.13 0.60 3.16
N ARG A 64 -8.31 0.88 2.15
CA ARG A 64 -6.87 1.15 2.34
C ARG A 64 -6.66 2.44 3.13
N TYR A 65 -7.42 3.49 2.83
CA TYR A 65 -7.41 4.73 3.61
C TYR A 65 -7.73 4.49 5.09
N TYR A 66 -8.76 3.69 5.35
CA TYR A 66 -9.14 3.34 6.71
C TYR A 66 -7.98 2.63 7.46
N MET A 67 -7.29 1.70 6.80
CA MET A 67 -6.11 1.02 7.40
C MET A 67 -4.95 1.97 7.65
N LEU A 68 -4.74 2.93 6.74
CA LEU A 68 -3.74 3.99 6.92
C LEU A 68 -4.06 4.83 8.17
N GLN A 69 -5.32 5.24 8.35
CA GLN A 69 -5.72 5.97 9.56
C GLN A 69 -5.50 5.13 10.82
N GLN A 70 -5.83 3.84 10.79
CA GLN A 70 -5.53 2.95 11.93
C GLN A 70 -4.02 2.82 12.20
N ALA A 71 -3.18 2.83 11.16
CA ALA A 71 -1.72 2.79 11.31
C ALA A 71 -1.17 4.08 11.94
N LYS A 72 -1.79 5.23 11.68
CA LYS A 72 -1.44 6.52 12.29
C LYS A 72 -1.62 6.49 13.82
N ASP A 73 -2.70 5.84 14.28
CA ASP A 73 -3.03 5.72 15.70
C ASP A 73 -2.29 4.57 16.42
N ALA A 74 -1.64 3.67 15.68
CA ALA A 74 -0.94 2.51 16.24
C ALA A 74 0.22 2.91 17.16
N SER A 75 0.38 2.30 18.34
CA SER A 75 1.52 2.54 19.22
C SER A 75 2.65 1.52 18.99
N VAL A 76 2.26 0.29 18.65
CA VAL A 76 3.17 -0.82 18.37
C VAL A 76 2.97 -1.33 16.95
N ILE A 77 4.04 -1.37 16.16
CA ILE A 77 4.02 -1.76 14.76
C ILE A 77 4.87 -3.01 14.51
N GLY A 78 4.27 -4.03 13.91
CA GLY A 78 4.92 -5.27 13.51
C GLY A 78 5.36 -5.26 12.05
N ILE A 79 6.67 -5.27 11.79
CA ILE A 79 7.26 -5.44 10.47
C ILE A 79 7.27 -6.94 10.13
N VAL A 80 6.41 -7.35 9.20
CA VAL A 80 6.24 -8.73 8.77
C VAL A 80 7.01 -8.97 7.48
N VAL A 81 7.89 -9.98 7.48
CA VAL A 81 8.73 -10.31 6.32
C VAL A 81 8.47 -11.75 5.91
N GLY A 82 7.87 -11.96 4.74
CA GLY A 82 7.43 -13.29 4.27
C GLY A 82 8.56 -14.22 3.83
N THR A 83 9.65 -13.68 3.30
CA THR A 83 10.84 -14.43 2.84
C THR A 83 12.10 -13.60 3.08
N LEU A 84 13.03 -14.11 3.91
CA LEU A 84 14.30 -13.47 4.28
C LEU A 84 15.35 -13.41 3.13
N GLY A 85 15.03 -13.92 1.94
CA GLY A 85 16.01 -14.23 0.89
C GLY A 85 16.37 -13.10 -0.09
N ALA A 86 15.66 -11.97 -0.08
CA ALA A 86 16.02 -10.84 -0.95
C ALA A 86 16.82 -9.80 -0.16
N ALA A 87 18.11 -9.69 -0.45
CA ALA A 87 19.01 -8.69 0.16
C ALA A 87 18.44 -7.25 0.06
N SER A 88 17.60 -6.98 -0.93
CA SER A 88 16.89 -5.71 -1.12
C SER A 88 15.89 -5.37 -0.02
N TYR A 89 15.36 -6.33 0.75
CA TYR A 89 14.40 -6.04 1.82
C TYR A 89 15.06 -5.58 3.11
N MET A 90 16.35 -5.90 3.33
CA MET A 90 17.03 -5.53 4.57
C MET A 90 17.22 -4.01 4.73
N SER A 91 17.47 -3.29 3.64
CA SER A 91 17.50 -1.82 3.66
C SER A 91 16.13 -1.26 4.01
N VAL A 92 15.07 -1.74 3.36
CA VAL A 92 13.68 -1.32 3.60
C VAL A 92 13.28 -1.57 5.05
N ILE A 93 13.61 -2.74 5.62
CA ILE A 93 13.33 -3.05 7.03
C ILE A 93 14.06 -2.08 7.96
N LYS A 94 15.33 -1.72 7.65
CA LYS A 94 16.10 -0.77 8.44
C LYS A 94 15.47 0.63 8.39
N ASP A 95 15.04 1.06 7.22
CA ASP A 95 14.41 2.37 7.02
C ASP A 95 13.02 2.42 7.69
N LEU A 96 12.21 1.36 7.57
CA LEU A 96 10.95 1.18 8.32
C LEU A 96 11.15 1.29 9.84
N LYS A 97 12.16 0.58 10.38
CA LYS A 97 12.44 0.65 11.81
C LYS A 97 12.78 2.07 12.26
N ARG A 98 13.58 2.80 11.47
CA ARG A 98 13.97 4.18 11.80
C ARG A 98 12.75 5.09 11.80
N LEU A 99 11.94 5.04 10.75
CA LEU A 99 10.71 5.82 10.63
C LEU A 99 9.76 5.56 11.81
N ILE A 100 9.52 4.29 12.16
CA ILE A 100 8.66 3.92 13.29
C ILE A 100 9.19 4.52 14.60
N ILE A 101 10.49 4.41 14.87
CA ILE A 101 11.11 4.96 16.08
C ILE A 101 11.05 6.50 16.10
N ALA A 102 11.34 7.15 14.97
CA ALA A 102 11.29 8.60 14.83
C ALA A 102 9.87 9.15 15.06
N SER A 103 8.84 8.38 14.69
CA SER A 103 7.44 8.70 14.98
C SER A 103 7.00 8.41 16.44
N GLY A 104 7.92 7.99 17.31
CA GLY A 104 7.63 7.70 18.72
C GLY A 104 6.92 6.36 18.97
N LYS A 105 6.94 5.44 18.01
CA LYS A 105 6.24 4.15 18.05
C LYS A 105 7.23 2.99 18.23
N LYS A 106 6.75 1.84 18.70
CA LYS A 106 7.60 0.66 18.98
C LYS A 106 7.61 -0.33 17.80
N PRO A 107 8.76 -0.60 17.16
CA PRO A 107 8.84 -1.60 16.09
C PRO A 107 9.12 -3.01 16.62
N TYR A 108 8.44 -4.02 16.05
CA TYR A 108 8.80 -5.44 16.16
C TYR A 108 9.11 -6.01 14.78
N LEU A 109 10.15 -6.85 14.65
CA LEU A 109 10.43 -7.55 13.40
C LEU A 109 9.97 -9.00 13.52
N LEU A 110 9.06 -9.41 12.64
CA LEU A 110 8.47 -10.74 12.58
C LEU A 110 8.87 -11.42 11.27
N ALA A 111 9.81 -12.35 11.38
CA ALA A 111 10.15 -13.27 10.30
C ALA A 111 9.20 -14.48 10.36
N VAL A 112 8.03 -14.31 9.78
CA VAL A 112 7.07 -15.40 9.58
C VAL A 112 7.04 -15.74 8.10
N GLY A 113 6.87 -17.01 7.72
CA GLY A 113 6.67 -17.38 6.31
C GLY A 113 5.40 -16.76 5.72
N LYS A 114 4.63 -17.50 4.92
CA LYS A 114 3.33 -16.98 4.46
C LYS A 114 2.44 -16.55 5.65
N PRO A 115 2.05 -15.26 5.77
CA PRO A 115 1.22 -14.76 6.87
C PRO A 115 -0.18 -15.34 6.76
N ASN A 116 -0.81 -15.59 7.90
CA ASN A 116 -2.20 -16.00 8.01
C ASN A 116 -2.80 -15.46 9.33
N PRO A 117 -4.13 -15.44 9.47
CA PRO A 117 -4.79 -14.90 10.66
C PRO A 117 -4.31 -15.53 11.97
N ALA A 118 -4.17 -16.86 12.02
CA ALA A 118 -3.75 -17.59 13.22
C ALA A 118 -2.34 -17.21 13.68
N LYS A 119 -1.40 -17.01 12.74
CA LYS A 119 -0.02 -16.62 13.05
C LYS A 119 0.05 -15.20 13.59
N LEU A 120 -0.60 -14.25 12.92
CA LEU A 120 -0.54 -12.85 13.32
C LEU A 120 -1.39 -12.55 14.56
N GLY A 121 -2.48 -13.30 14.78
CA GLY A 121 -3.34 -13.15 15.95
C GLY A 121 -2.65 -13.45 17.29
N ASN A 122 -1.53 -14.18 17.29
CA ASN A 122 -0.76 -14.47 18.51
C ASN A 122 0.04 -13.26 19.03
N PHE A 123 0.16 -12.18 18.26
CA PHE A 123 0.90 -10.98 18.66
C PHE A 123 -0.07 -9.87 19.12
N LEU A 124 -0.72 -10.09 20.27
CA LEU A 124 -1.76 -9.19 20.79
C LEU A 124 -1.27 -7.77 21.09
N GLU A 125 0.02 -7.62 21.43
CA GLU A 125 0.69 -6.34 21.69
C GLU A 125 0.84 -5.47 20.45
N ILE A 126 0.68 -6.03 19.24
CA ILE A 126 0.85 -5.28 17.99
C ILE A 126 -0.49 -4.69 17.56
N ASP A 127 -0.49 -3.38 17.32
CA ASP A 127 -1.68 -2.63 16.91
C ASP A 127 -1.85 -2.64 15.38
N CYS A 128 -0.74 -2.65 14.64
CA CYS A 128 -0.72 -2.63 13.19
C CYS A 128 0.46 -3.44 12.63
N PHE A 129 0.25 -4.15 11.53
CA PHE A 129 1.31 -4.85 10.81
C PHE A 129 1.65 -4.12 9.51
N VAL A 130 2.94 -3.99 9.21
CA VAL A 130 3.44 -3.61 7.89
C VAL A 130 4.01 -4.83 7.20
N LEU A 131 3.43 -5.20 6.05
CA LEU A 131 3.88 -6.35 5.28
C LEU A 131 4.92 -5.94 4.23
N VAL A 132 6.15 -6.40 4.41
CA VAL A 132 7.22 -6.26 3.42
C VAL A 132 7.17 -7.47 2.48
N ALA A 133 6.53 -7.29 1.33
CA ALA A 133 6.36 -8.30 0.29
C ALA A 133 6.55 -7.70 -1.11
N CYS A 134 6.64 -8.56 -2.12
CA CYS A 134 6.67 -8.14 -3.52
C CYS A 134 5.31 -7.52 -3.90
N SER A 135 5.32 -6.47 -4.73
CA SER A 135 4.16 -5.66 -5.12
C SER A 135 2.95 -6.47 -5.62
N GLU A 136 3.18 -7.62 -6.25
CA GLU A 136 2.12 -8.52 -6.71
C GLU A 136 1.33 -9.21 -5.58
N ASN A 137 1.90 -9.31 -4.37
CA ASN A 137 1.32 -9.99 -3.20
C ASN A 137 1.08 -9.05 -2.00
N SER A 138 1.39 -7.76 -2.11
CA SER A 138 1.32 -6.80 -1.00
C SER A 138 -0.11 -6.48 -0.55
N LEU A 139 -1.11 -6.71 -1.41
CA LEU A 139 -2.52 -6.46 -1.12
C LEU A 139 -3.21 -7.75 -0.66
N LEU A 140 -3.00 -8.11 0.61
CA LEU A 140 -3.76 -9.19 1.25
C LEU A 140 -5.21 -8.77 1.46
N ASP A 141 -6.16 -9.68 1.28
CA ASP A 141 -7.51 -9.46 1.78
C ASP A 141 -7.48 -9.51 3.31
N SER A 142 -7.41 -8.34 3.93
CA SER A 142 -7.23 -8.22 5.37
C SER A 142 -8.52 -8.47 6.18
N ARG A 143 -9.59 -9.03 5.58
CA ARG A 143 -10.89 -9.19 6.27
C ARG A 143 -10.80 -10.21 7.40
N GLU A 144 -9.91 -11.17 7.24
CA GLU A 144 -9.72 -12.26 8.17
C GLU A 144 -8.73 -11.93 9.30
N PHE A 145 -8.07 -10.76 9.24
CA PHE A 145 -7.04 -10.37 10.20
C PHE A 145 -7.62 -9.42 11.26
N LEU A 146 -7.30 -9.69 12.53
CA LEU A 146 -7.78 -8.91 13.67
C LEU A 146 -7.15 -7.52 13.76
N ARG A 147 -5.95 -7.36 13.21
CA ARG A 147 -5.19 -6.10 13.19
C ARG A 147 -4.99 -5.65 11.74
N PRO A 148 -4.95 -4.33 11.48
CA PRO A 148 -4.69 -3.80 10.15
C PRO A 148 -3.35 -4.29 9.59
N ILE A 149 -3.35 -4.57 8.28
CA ILE A 149 -2.15 -4.88 7.51
C ILE A 149 -1.99 -3.84 6.41
N VAL A 150 -0.95 -3.03 6.54
CA VAL A 150 -0.57 -1.98 5.62
C VAL A 150 0.69 -2.36 4.83
N THR A 151 0.90 -1.68 3.72
CA THR A 151 2.14 -1.71 2.94
C THR A 151 3.16 -0.71 3.50
N PRO A 152 4.43 -0.81 3.11
CA PRO A 152 5.44 0.17 3.48
C PRO A 152 5.09 1.61 3.05
N PHE A 153 4.48 1.79 1.88
CA PHE A 153 4.01 3.11 1.42
C PHE A 153 2.94 3.70 2.34
N GLU A 154 1.91 2.93 2.69
CA GLU A 154 0.86 3.44 3.57
C GLU A 154 1.36 3.69 4.97
N LEU A 155 2.33 2.91 5.46
CA LEU A 155 2.94 3.20 6.75
C LEU A 155 3.77 4.48 6.69
N GLU A 156 4.57 4.68 5.64
CA GLU A 156 5.29 5.93 5.40
C GLU A 156 4.35 7.13 5.40
N LEU A 157 3.27 7.05 4.63
CA LEU A 157 2.26 8.09 4.57
C LEU A 157 1.50 8.29 5.88
N ALA A 158 1.28 7.23 6.68
CA ALA A 158 0.64 7.33 7.99
C ALA A 158 1.52 8.01 9.04
N LEU A 159 2.85 7.86 8.92
CA LEU A 159 3.83 8.35 9.89
C LEU A 159 4.49 9.67 9.47
N SER A 160 4.40 10.04 8.19
CA SER A 160 4.89 11.31 7.68
C SER A 160 4.10 12.49 8.27
N LYS A 161 4.82 13.58 8.54
CA LYS A 161 4.22 14.85 9.00
C LYS A 161 3.82 15.77 7.86
N GLU A 162 4.38 15.54 6.67
CA GLU A 162 4.29 16.47 5.53
C GLU A 162 3.41 15.94 4.39
N HIS A 163 3.14 14.63 4.38
CA HIS A 163 2.43 13.98 3.27
C HIS A 163 0.99 13.59 3.66
N GLU A 164 0.01 14.13 2.93
CA GLU A 164 -1.37 13.65 2.96
C GLU A 164 -1.67 12.76 1.76
N TRP A 165 -2.62 11.82 1.91
CA TRP A 165 -2.97 10.93 0.82
C TRP A 165 -3.72 11.65 -0.30
N ASN A 166 -3.04 11.83 -1.43
CA ASN A 166 -3.58 12.44 -2.65
C ASN A 166 -4.24 11.42 -3.60
N GLY A 167 -4.47 10.19 -3.15
CA GLY A 167 -5.05 9.11 -3.97
C GLY A 167 -4.03 8.37 -4.84
N THR A 168 -2.77 8.80 -4.86
CA THR A 168 -1.70 8.04 -5.52
C THR A 168 -1.21 6.90 -4.60
N TYR A 169 -0.56 5.91 -5.19
CA TYR A 169 -0.05 4.75 -4.47
C TYR A 169 1.29 4.34 -5.07
N GLU A 170 2.28 4.15 -4.20
CA GLU A 170 3.61 3.69 -4.61
C GLU A 170 3.82 2.26 -4.11
N THR A 171 4.29 1.39 -5.00
CA THR A 171 4.52 -0.03 -4.69
C THR A 171 5.98 -0.42 -4.84
N ASP A 172 6.80 0.44 -5.45
CA ASP A 172 8.24 0.22 -5.60
C ASP A 172 8.98 0.62 -4.33
N LEU A 173 9.49 -0.38 -3.61
CA LEU A 173 10.26 -0.18 -2.40
C LEU A 173 11.57 0.58 -2.64
N THR A 174 12.11 0.56 -3.86
CA THR A 174 13.35 1.29 -4.19
C THR A 174 13.12 2.79 -4.26
N VAL A 175 11.90 3.22 -4.62
CA VAL A 175 11.46 4.62 -4.61
C VAL A 175 11.06 5.05 -3.19
N LEU A 176 10.46 4.15 -2.42
CA LEU A 176 10.00 4.44 -1.05
C LEU A 176 11.15 4.57 -0.04
N ALA A 177 12.16 3.71 -0.12
CA ALA A 177 13.22 3.66 0.88
C ALA A 177 13.97 5.00 1.08
N PRO A 178 14.30 5.78 0.02
CA PRO A 178 14.84 7.13 0.17
C PRO A 178 13.91 8.09 0.92
N ARG A 179 12.62 8.15 0.54
CA ARG A 179 11.62 9.04 1.17
C ARG A 179 11.48 8.78 2.67
N MET A 180 11.40 7.50 3.03
CA MET A 180 11.34 7.07 4.43
C MET A 180 12.55 7.50 5.28
N ARG A 181 13.70 7.80 4.67
CA ARG A 181 14.86 8.32 5.40
C ARG A 181 14.71 9.81 5.65
N GLU A 182 14.19 10.55 4.68
CA GLU A 182 13.91 11.99 4.81
C GLU A 182 12.88 12.24 5.92
N ASP A 183 11.79 11.45 5.96
CA ASP A 183 10.76 11.58 7.02
C ASP A 183 11.22 11.15 8.42
N ALA A 184 12.34 10.41 8.51
CA ALA A 184 12.85 9.87 9.75
C ALA A 184 13.94 10.74 10.41
N ASP A 185 14.43 11.75 9.71
CA ASP A 185 15.43 12.71 10.17
C ASP A 185 14.75 14.00 10.70
#